data_AF-A0A1D2QWR1-F1
#
_entry.id   AF-A0A1D2QWR1-F1
#
_cell.length_a   1.000
_cell.length_b   1.000
_cell.length_c   1.000
_cell.angle_alpha   90.00
_cell.angle_beta   90.00
_cell.angle_gamma   90.00
#
_symmetry.space_group_name_H-M   'P 1'
#
loop_
_entity.id
_entity.type
_entity.pdbx_description
1 polymer ?
#
loop_
_entity_poly.entity_id
_entity_poly.type
_entity_poly.pdbx_seq_one_letter_code
_entity_poly.pdbx_strand_id
1 'polypeptide(L)' 'MGNITLSLPEDVHDIVKAHKEIRWSEIARRAISEYAKKLELLDKIASKSKLTEKDVEEIDKVLKRAIAKRHGI' A
#
# COMPACT_ATOMS: atom_id res chain seq x y z
N MET A 1 9.80 16.25 -15.27
CA MET A 1 8.49 15.68 -14.90
C MET A 1 8.17 14.57 -15.90
N GLY A 2 7.72 13.41 -15.45
CA GLY A 2 7.25 12.33 -16.33
C GLY A 2 5.74 12.42 -16.54
N ASN A 3 5.27 12.08 -17.73
CA ASN A 3 3.84 11.96 -18.03
C ASN A 3 3.46 10.48 -18.00
N ILE A 4 2.35 10.17 -17.34
CA ILE A 4 1.75 8.84 -17.31
C ILE A 4 0.34 8.97 -17.91
N THR A 5 0.06 8.14 -18.90
CA THR A 5 -1.29 7.97 -19.46
C THR A 5 -1.90 6.70 -18.87
N LEU A 6 -3.08 6.81 -18.29
CA LEU A 6 -3.80 5.69 -17.69
C LEU A 6 -5.13 5.51 -18.42
N SER A 7 -5.45 4.27 -18.77
CA SER A 7 -6.78 3.89 -19.22
C SER A 7 -7.65 3.61 -18.00
N LEU A 8 -8.83 4.23 -17.95
CA LEU A 8 -9.83 3.96 -16.92
C LEU A 8 -10.86 2.97 -17.46
N PRO A 9 -11.39 2.08 -16.61
CA PRO A 9 -12.63 1.34 -16.89
C PRO A 9 -13.78 2.28 -17.26
N GLU A 10 -14.69 1.82 -18.11
CA GLU A 10 -15.78 2.64 -18.68
C GLU A 10 -16.67 3.25 -17.58
N ASP A 11 -17.03 2.45 -16.59
CA ASP A 11 -17.82 2.84 -15.42
C ASP A 11 -17.17 3.97 -14.61
N VAL A 12 -15.86 3.90 -14.39
CA VAL A 12 -15.10 4.93 -13.67
C VAL A 12 -14.96 6.19 -14.54
N HIS A 13 -14.71 6.01 -15.84
CA HIS A 13 -14.55 7.12 -16.78
C HIS A 13 -15.83 7.97 -16.88
N ASP A 14 -17.01 7.35 -16.88
CA ASP A 14 -18.29 8.06 -16.93
C ASP A 14 -18.52 8.91 -15.67
N ILE A 15 -18.17 8.40 -14.49
CA ILE A 15 -18.23 9.15 -13.23
C ILE A 15 -17.29 10.36 -13.29
N VAL A 16 -16.03 10.14 -13.69
CA VAL A 16 -15.02 11.21 -13.80
C VAL A 16 -15.48 12.30 -14.78
N LYS A 17 -16.08 11.89 -15.91
CA LYS A 17 -16.58 12.80 -16.95
C LYS A 17 -17.82 13.57 -16.50
N ALA A 18 -18.67 12.99 -15.66
CA ALA A 18 -19.82 13.66 -15.07
C ALA A 18 -19.40 14.75 -14.08
N HIS A 19 -18.33 14.51 -13.31
CA HIS A 19 -17.84 15.39 -12.26
C HIS A 19 -16.65 16.25 -12.70
N LYS A 20 -16.88 17.16 -13.64
CA LYS A 20 -15.81 18.03 -14.18
C LYS A 20 -15.35 19.12 -13.22
N GLU A 21 -16.13 19.42 -12.19
CA GLU A 21 -15.73 20.35 -11.12
C GLU A 21 -14.53 19.85 -10.30
N ILE A 22 -14.27 18.54 -10.34
CA ILE A 22 -13.21 17.88 -9.57
C ILE A 22 -11.90 17.87 -10.37
N ARG A 23 -10.80 18.26 -9.71
CA ARG A 23 -9.43 18.19 -10.26
C ARG A 23 -8.87 16.76 -10.18
N TRP A 24 -9.42 15.86 -11.00
CA TRP A 24 -9.04 14.44 -11.01
C TRP A 24 -7.55 14.17 -11.21
N SER A 25 -6.85 14.98 -12.01
CA SER A 25 -5.40 14.86 -12.20
C SER A 25 -4.61 15.12 -10.92
N GLU A 26 -5.10 16.00 -10.05
CA GLU A 26 -4.49 16.28 -8.76
C GLU A 26 -4.72 15.12 -7.77
N ILE A 27 -5.94 14.58 -7.75
CA ILE A 27 -6.30 13.42 -6.93
C ILE A 27 -5.42 12.22 -7.32
N ALA A 28 -5.34 11.92 -8.63
CA ALA A 28 -4.51 10.83 -9.14
C ALA A 28 -3.04 11.02 -8.76
N ARG A 29 -2.49 12.23 -8.95
CA ARG A 29 -1.10 12.52 -8.58
C ARG A 29 -0.84 12.32 -7.09
N ARG A 30 -1.74 12.77 -6.22
CA ARG A 30 -1.63 12.59 -4.76
C ARG A 30 -1.67 11.12 -4.39
N ALA A 31 -2.67 10.37 -4.88
CA ALA A 31 -2.82 8.95 -4.59
C ALA A 31 -1.58 8.13 -4.99
N ILE A 32 -1.07 8.36 -6.21
CA ILE A 32 0.15 7.69 -6.70
C ILE A 32 1.35 8.07 -5.83
N SER A 33 1.52 9.35 -5.51
CA SER A 33 2.67 9.83 -4.72
C SER A 33 2.65 9.29 -3.29
N GLU A 34 1.47 9.22 -2.67
CA GLU A 34 1.33 8.66 -1.32
C GLU A 34 1.62 7.17 -1.30
N TYR A 35 1.13 6.42 -2.30
CA TYR A 35 1.40 4.99 -2.40
C TYR A 35 2.88 4.71 -2.67
N ALA A 36 3.52 5.48 -3.57
CA ALA A 36 4.95 5.39 -3.83
C ALA A 36 5.79 5.63 -2.56
N LYS A 37 5.46 6.67 -1.78
CA LYS A 37 6.14 6.94 -0.49
C LYS A 37 5.96 5.80 0.52
N LYS A 38 4.79 5.18 0.56
CA LYS A 38 4.54 4.00 1.42
C LYS A 38 5.42 2.83 0.98
N LEU A 39 5.51 2.56 -0.32
CA LEU A 39 6.41 1.54 -0.85
C LEU A 39 7.87 1.84 -0.53
N GLU A 40 8.35 3.06 -0.76
CA GLU A 40 9.73 3.45 -0.40
C GLU A 40 10.01 3.28 1.10
N LEU A 41 9.02 3.57 1.96
CA LEU A 41 9.16 3.36 3.40
C LEU A 41 9.23 1.88 3.73
N LEU A 42 8.36 1.06 3.13
CA LEU A 42 8.38 -0.40 3.29
C LEU A 42 9.72 -0.98 2.81
N ASP A 43 10.23 -0.55 1.66
CA ASP A 43 11.53 -0.97 1.14
C ASP A 43 12.66 -0.51 2.05
N LYS A 44 12.60 0.69 2.64
CA LYS A 44 13.59 1.17 3.63
C LYS A 44 13.53 0.38 4.93
N ILE A 45 12.34 -0.01 5.38
CA ILE A 45 12.17 -0.85 6.56
C ILE A 45 12.70 -2.25 6.26
N ALA A 46 12.30 -2.85 5.13
CA ALA A 46 12.74 -4.18 4.71
C ALA A 46 14.24 -4.24 4.43
N SER A 47 14.85 -3.21 3.85
CA SER A 47 16.29 -3.15 3.59
C SER A 47 17.13 -2.91 4.85
N LYS A 48 16.59 -2.22 5.86
CA LYS A 48 17.23 -2.05 7.17
C LYS A 48 16.99 -3.23 8.11
N SER A 49 15.88 -3.94 7.93
CA SER A 49 15.64 -5.21 8.55
C SER A 49 16.49 -6.26 7.86
N LYS A 50 17.62 -6.63 8.46
CA LYS A 50 18.18 -7.98 8.25
C LYS A 50 17.23 -9.02 8.87
N LEU A 51 15.97 -9.06 8.43
CA LEU A 51 15.07 -10.14 8.76
C LEU A 51 15.49 -11.31 7.88
N THR A 52 16.19 -12.24 8.48
CA THR A 52 16.41 -13.55 7.88
C THR A 52 15.11 -14.35 7.95
N GLU A 53 14.98 -15.40 7.14
CA GLU A 53 13.82 -16.30 7.21
C GLU A 53 13.60 -16.86 8.63
N LYS A 54 14.69 -17.02 9.39
CA LYS A 54 14.65 -17.43 10.81
C LYS A 54 13.97 -16.39 11.71
N ASP A 55 14.21 -15.11 11.47
CA ASP A 55 13.58 -14.03 12.24
C ASP A 55 12.07 -13.97 11.98
N VAL A 56 11.64 -14.24 10.74
CA VAL A 56 10.22 -14.37 10.39
C VAL A 56 9.59 -15.55 11.13
N GLU A 57 10.26 -16.71 11.18
CA GLU A 57 9.77 -17.88 11.91
C GLU A 57 9.69 -17.64 13.43
N GLU A 58 10.65 -16.91 14.02
CA GLU A 58 10.58 -16.56 15.44
C GLU A 58 9.43 -15.60 15.73
N ILE A 59 9.21 -14.59 14.89
CA ILE A 59 8.10 -13.66 15.02
C ILE A 59 6.75 -14.39 14.87
N ASP A 60 6.62 -15.31 13.91
CA ASP A 60 5.42 -16.13 13.72
C ASP A 60 5.11 -16.98 14.97
N LYS A 61 6.13 -17.63 15.55
CA LYS A 61 5.98 -18.42 16.79
C LYS A 61 5.55 -17.56 17.97
N VAL A 62 6.15 -16.38 18.14
CA VAL A 62 5.79 -15.44 19.21
C VAL A 62 4.36 -14.94 19.03
N LEU A 63 3.98 -14.57 17.80
CA LEU A 63 2.64 -14.09 17.49
C LEU A 63 1.57 -15.16 17.73
N LYS A 64 1.80 -16.40 17.29
CA LYS A 64 0.91 -17.54 17.53
C LYS A 64 0.74 -17.82 19.03
N ARG A 65 1.83 -17.80 19.81
CA ARG A 65 1.76 -17.96 21.28
C ARG A 65 1.00 -16.82 21.95
N ALA A 66 1.20 -15.58 21.50
CA ALA A 66 0.50 -14.42 22.05
C ALA A 66 -1.00 -14.46 21.75
N ILE A 67 -1.39 -14.85 20.53
CA ILE A 67 -2.78 -15.02 20.11
C ILE A 67 -3.44 -16.16 20.87
N ALA A 68 -2.78 -17.32 20.97
CA ALA A 68 -3.21 -18.48 21.76
C ALA A 68 -3.48 -18.10 23.23
N LYS A 69 -2.53 -17.38 23.86
CA LYS A 69 -2.67 -16.93 25.25
C LYS A 69 -3.80 -15.91 25.46
N ARG A 70 -4.10 -15.10 24.44
CA ARG A 70 -5.16 -14.08 24.51
C ARG A 70 -6.56 -14.64 24.19
N HIS A 71 -6.64 -15.65 23.33
CA HIS A 71 -7.90 -16.25 22.88
C HIS A 71 -8.19 -17.64 23.46
N GLY A 72 -7.31 -18.17 24.32
CA GLY A 72 -7.55 -19.39 25.08
C GLY A 72 -7.66 -20.65 24.22
N ILE A 73 -6.80 -20.76 23.20
CA ILE A 73 -6.64 -21.98 22.37
C ILE A 73 -5.24 -22.54 22.58
#